data_AF-A0A1G3WP45-F1
#
_entry.id   AF-A0A1G3WP45-F1
#
_cell.length_a   1.000
_cell.length_b   1.000
_cell.length_c   1.000
_cell.angle_alpha   90.00
_cell.angle_beta   90.00
_cell.angle_gamma   90.00
#
_symmetry.space_group_name_H-M   'P 1'
#
loop_
_entity.id
_entity.type
_entity.pdbx_description
1 polymer ?
#
loop_
_entity_poly.entity_id
_entity_poly.type
_entity_poly.pdbx_seq_one_letter_code
_entity_poly.pdbx_strand_id
1 'polypeptide(L)'
;MDLKRRLFALKIKWETVRQEFKLRGLLDALFAGIVYATLITVPVVAVLIELMLISMHRLYFFAVLYILAAFGFVWLVNRLAYVALKLKRPDHESDAKGLLIVNACVWTGFVLITGILFLTVFIPALTA
;
A
#
# COMPACT_ATOMS: atom_id res chain seq x y z
N MET A 1 9.95 -20.58 17.65
CA MET A 1 8.73 -19.92 18.13
C MET A 1 7.65 -20.07 17.06
N ASP A 2 6.57 -20.78 17.39
CA ASP A 2 5.74 -21.53 16.45
C ASP A 2 4.84 -20.64 15.54
N LEU A 3 4.90 -20.83 14.22
CA LEU A 3 4.15 -20.03 13.21
C LEU A 3 2.64 -20.06 13.50
N LYS A 4 2.14 -21.20 13.97
CA LYS A 4 0.75 -21.38 14.41
C LYS A 4 0.33 -20.39 15.50
N ARG A 5 1.19 -20.11 16.48
CA ARG A 5 0.86 -19.16 17.57
C ARG A 5 0.74 -17.73 17.05
N ARG A 6 1.57 -17.34 16.07
CA ARG A 6 1.51 -16.00 15.45
C ARG A 6 0.24 -15.81 14.63
N LEU A 7 -0.15 -16.81 13.85
CA LEU A 7 -1.40 -16.78 13.07
C LEU A 7 -2.63 -16.73 13.97
N PHE A 8 -2.62 -17.48 15.08
CA PHE A 8 -3.72 -17.46 16.05
C PHE A 8 -3.86 -16.10 16.74
N ALA A 9 -2.74 -15.47 17.14
CA ALA A 9 -2.74 -14.13 17.71
C ALA A 9 -3.25 -13.06 16.72
N LEU A 10 -2.89 -13.18 15.43
CA LEU A 10 -3.39 -12.30 14.37
C LEU A 10 -4.90 -12.44 14.19
N LYS A 11 -5.43 -13.66 14.26
CA LYS A 11 -6.87 -13.91 14.15
C LYS A 11 -7.64 -13.23 15.28
N ILE A 12 -7.15 -13.35 16.52
CA ILE A 12 -7.76 -12.69 17.69
C ILE A 12 -7.73 -11.17 17.51
N LYS A 13 -6.58 -10.60 17.12
CA LYS A 13 -6.46 -9.16 16.87
C LYS A 13 -7.44 -8.68 15.80
N TRP A 14 -7.59 -9.42 14.70
CA TRP A 14 -8.56 -9.08 13.66
C TRP A 14 -9.99 -9.11 14.16
N GLU A 15 -10.37 -10.13 14.95
CA GLU A 15 -11.72 -10.23 15.51
C GLU A 15 -12.02 -9.05 16.46
N THR A 16 -11.09 -8.67 17.33
CA THR A 16 -11.23 -7.50 18.22
C THR A 16 -11.40 -6.20 17.43
N VAL A 17 -10.52 -5.94 16.47
CA VAL A 17 -10.58 -4.73 15.62
C VAL A 17 -11.89 -4.71 14.81
N ARG A 18 -12.32 -5.86 14.29
CA ARG A 18 -13.57 -5.99 13.51
C ARG A 18 -14.80 -5.72 14.38
N GLN A 19 -14.84 -6.19 15.62
CA GLN A 19 -15.94 -5.94 16.55
C GLN A 19 -16.02 -4.46 16.94
N GLU A 20 -14.86 -3.84 17.17
CA GLU A 20 -14.79 -2.44 17.61
C GLU A 20 -15.11 -1.45 16.49
N PHE A 21 -14.46 -1.55 15.33
CA PHE A 21 -14.64 -0.58 14.25
C PHE A 21 -15.80 -0.88 13.31
N LYS A 22 -16.35 -2.10 13.38
CA LYS A 22 -17.20 -2.72 12.35
C LYS A 22 -16.48 -2.79 10.99
N LEU A 23 -16.78 -3.82 10.19
CA LEU A 23 -16.14 -3.98 8.88
C LEU A 23 -16.31 -2.76 7.97
N ARG A 24 -17.48 -2.11 8.02
CA ARG A 24 -17.76 -0.89 7.26
C ARG A 24 -16.86 0.27 7.67
N GLY A 25 -16.54 0.42 8.96
CA GLY A 25 -15.66 1.48 9.45
C GLY A 25 -14.23 1.34 8.94
N LEU A 26 -13.71 0.10 8.91
CA LEU A 26 -12.42 -0.25 8.35
C LEU A 26 -12.33 0.01 6.84
N LEU A 27 -13.32 -0.47 6.09
CA LEU A 27 -13.35 -0.27 4.64
C LEU A 27 -13.44 1.21 4.27
N ASP A 28 -14.26 1.97 4.98
CA ASP A 28 -14.41 3.40 4.73
C ASP A 28 -13.13 4.19 5.10
N ALA A 29 -12.42 3.79 6.16
CA ALA A 29 -11.11 4.39 6.48
C ALA A 29 -10.03 4.04 5.45
N LEU A 30 -9.99 2.79 4.98
CA LEU A 30 -9.10 2.37 3.89
C LEU A 30 -9.43 3.11 2.59
N PHE A 31 -10.70 3.23 2.25
CA PHE A 31 -11.15 3.93 1.05
C PHE A 31 -10.79 5.42 1.11
N ALA A 32 -11.03 6.08 2.24
CA ALA A 32 -10.55 7.44 2.46
C ALA A 32 -9.04 7.53 2.28
N GLY A 33 -8.27 6.63 2.90
CA GLY A 33 -6.82 6.56 2.75
C GLY A 33 -6.37 6.43 1.29
N ILE A 34 -7.05 5.59 0.50
CA ILE A 34 -6.80 5.43 -0.94
C ILE A 34 -7.12 6.72 -1.69
N VAL A 35 -8.31 7.29 -1.51
CA VAL A 35 -8.73 8.51 -2.23
C VAL A 35 -7.75 9.65 -1.97
N TYR A 36 -7.39 9.91 -0.72
CA TYR A 36 -6.45 10.98 -0.38
C TYR A 36 -5.02 10.68 -0.85
N ALA A 37 -4.53 9.45 -0.71
CA ALA A 37 -3.21 9.09 -1.22
C ALA A 37 -3.14 9.21 -2.74
N THR A 38 -4.21 8.83 -3.44
CA THR A 38 -4.31 8.95 -4.90
C THR A 38 -4.27 10.41 -5.32
N LEU A 39 -5.03 11.29 -4.68
CA LEU A 39 -4.99 12.72 -4.98
C LEU A 39 -3.57 13.32 -4.84
N ILE A 40 -2.81 12.87 -3.85
CA ILE A 40 -1.43 13.30 -3.62
C ILE A 40 -0.46 12.69 -4.64
N THR A 41 -0.67 11.42 -5.01
CA THR A 41 0.34 10.64 -5.75
C THR A 41 0.12 10.65 -7.27
N VAL A 42 -1.12 10.88 -7.74
CA VAL A 42 -1.45 11.01 -9.16
C VAL A 42 -0.52 11.99 -9.91
N PRO A 43 -0.28 13.23 -9.43
CA PRO A 43 0.61 14.14 -10.15
C PRO A 43 2.05 13.60 -10.24
N VAL A 44 2.55 12.94 -9.19
CA VAL A 44 3.89 12.32 -9.19
C VAL A 44 3.96 11.20 -10.23
N VAL A 45 2.94 10.35 -10.27
CA VAL A 45 2.85 9.23 -11.23
C VAL A 45 2.74 9.73 -12.66
N ALA A 46 1.92 10.75 -12.92
CA ALA A 46 1.76 11.33 -14.25
C ALA A 46 3.10 11.85 -14.79
N VAL A 47 3.84 12.61 -13.98
CA VAL A 47 5.18 13.11 -14.36
C VAL A 47 6.15 11.96 -14.62
N LEU A 48 6.15 10.93 -13.78
CA LEU A 48 7.03 9.76 -13.98
C LEU A 48 6.70 9.02 -15.28
N ILE A 49 5.43 8.84 -15.61
CA ILE A 49 5.00 8.22 -16.87
C ILE A 49 5.46 9.06 -18.06
N GLU A 50 5.27 10.38 -18.04
CA GLU A 50 5.74 11.27 -19.11
C GLU A 50 7.27 11.19 -19.28
N LEU A 51 8.02 11.21 -18.17
CA LEU A 51 9.47 11.06 -18.20
C LEU A 51 9.91 9.71 -18.77
N MET A 52 9.21 8.62 -18.46
CA MET A 52 9.46 7.31 -19.05
C MET A 52 9.23 7.32 -20.57
N LEU A 53 8.16 7.96 -21.04
CA LEU A 53 7.84 8.06 -22.47
C LEU A 53 8.89 8.87 -23.24
N ILE A 54 9.35 10.01 -22.67
CA ILE A 54 10.35 10.88 -23.30
C ILE A 54 11.75 10.25 -23.24
N SER A 55 12.07 9.54 -22.16
CA SER A 55 13.42 9.04 -21.86
C SER A 55 13.55 7.52 -22.00
N MET A 56 13.13 6.96 -23.15
CA MET A 56 13.21 5.52 -23.45
C MET A 56 14.59 4.90 -23.21
N HIS A 57 15.67 5.63 -23.49
CA HIS A 57 17.08 5.25 -23.24
C HIS A 57 17.40 4.97 -21.76
N ARG A 58 16.63 5.56 -20.83
CA ARG A 58 16.82 5.44 -19.37
C ARG A 58 15.59 4.86 -18.69
N LEU A 59 14.79 4.07 -19.42
CA LEU A 59 13.50 3.57 -18.95
C LEU A 59 13.62 2.74 -17.65
N TYR A 60 14.68 1.95 -17.50
CA TYR A 60 14.97 1.22 -16.26
C TYR A 60 15.10 2.12 -15.03
N PHE A 61 15.78 3.26 -15.15
CA PHE A 61 15.97 4.19 -14.04
C PHE A 61 14.63 4.78 -13.59
N PHE A 62 13.82 5.24 -14.54
CA PHE A 62 12.50 5.81 -14.23
C PHE A 62 11.50 4.74 -13.76
N ALA A 63 11.58 3.51 -14.26
CA ALA A 63 10.77 2.41 -13.76
C ALA A 63 11.11 2.06 -12.31
N VAL A 64 12.38 2.09 -11.92
CA VAL A 64 12.78 1.94 -10.51
C VAL A 64 12.22 3.09 -9.66
N LEU A 65 12.32 4.34 -10.12
CA LEU A 65 11.71 5.48 -9.43
C LEU A 65 10.19 5.34 -9.28
N TYR A 66 9.52 4.81 -10.31
CA TYR A 66 8.10 4.52 -10.28
C TYR A 66 7.75 3.45 -9.23
N ILE A 67 8.53 2.38 -9.14
CA ILE A 67 8.35 1.34 -8.10
C ILE A 67 8.56 1.93 -6.70
N LEU A 68 9.56 2.79 -6.51
CA LEU A 68 9.76 3.51 -5.25
C LEU A 68 8.59 4.43 -4.91
N ALA A 69 8.03 5.15 -5.89
CA ALA A 69 6.84 5.95 -5.71
C ALA A 69 5.62 5.09 -5.33
N ALA A 70 5.47 3.90 -5.91
CA ALA A 70 4.42 2.95 -5.56
C ALA A 70 4.57 2.42 -4.11
N PHE A 71 5.78 2.19 -3.62
CA PHE A 71 6.00 1.90 -2.19
C PHE A 71 5.58 3.08 -1.29
N GLY A 72 5.94 4.29 -1.70
CA GLY A 72 5.50 5.52 -1.03
C GLY A 72 3.96 5.64 -0.98
N PHE A 73 3.29 5.30 -2.07
CA PHE A 73 1.82 5.25 -2.13
C PHE A 73 1.23 4.27 -1.12
N VAL A 74 1.70 3.01 -1.09
CA VAL A 74 1.21 2.01 -0.13
C VAL A 74 1.40 2.48 1.31
N TRP A 75 2.55 3.07 1.62
CA TRP A 75 2.81 3.63 2.94
C TRP A 75 1.87 4.79 3.28
N LEU A 76 1.65 5.70 2.34
CA LEU A 76 0.76 6.85 2.52
C LEU A 76 -0.69 6.41 2.74
N VAL A 77 -1.19 5.45 1.95
CA VAL A 77 -2.54 4.87 2.12
C VAL A 77 -2.71 4.32 3.54
N ASN A 78 -1.76 3.51 4.02
CA ASN A 78 -1.87 2.89 5.35
C ASN A 78 -1.76 3.94 6.47
N ARG A 79 -0.92 4.97 6.30
CA ARG A 79 -0.81 6.07 7.26
C ARG A 79 -2.11 6.88 7.34
N LEU A 80 -2.69 7.23 6.19
CA LEU A 80 -3.94 8.00 6.13
C LEU A 80 -5.13 7.17 6.62
N ALA A 81 -5.17 5.87 6.29
CA ALA A 81 -6.17 4.96 6.82
C ALA A 81 -6.10 4.85 8.35
N TYR A 82 -4.90 4.79 8.93
CA TYR A 82 -4.72 4.80 10.38
C TYR A 82 -5.24 6.10 11.01
N VAL A 83 -4.91 7.25 10.41
CA VAL A 83 -5.40 8.56 10.87
C VAL A 83 -6.93 8.62 10.79
N ALA A 84 -7.52 8.12 9.70
CA ALA A 84 -8.97 8.05 9.54
C ALA A 84 -9.65 7.15 10.58
N LEU A 85 -9.03 6.01 10.93
CA LEU A 85 -9.53 5.14 12.01
C LEU A 85 -9.47 5.84 13.37
N LYS A 86 -8.34 6.50 13.68
CA LYS A 86 -8.16 7.24 14.93
C LYS A 86 -9.14 8.40 15.07
N LEU A 87 -9.46 9.08 13.97
CA LEU A 87 -10.47 10.15 13.96
C LEU A 87 -11.89 9.61 14.20
N LYS A 88 -12.19 8.39 13.74
CA LYS A 88 -13.51 7.77 13.94
C LYS A 88 -13.71 7.23 15.35
N ARG A 89 -12.67 6.69 15.99
CA ARG A 89 -12.68 6.26 17.39
C ARG A 89 -11.35 6.59 18.06
N PRO A 90 -11.25 7.73 18.75
CA PRO A 90 -10.01 8.12 19.41
C PRO A 90 -9.65 7.18 20.57
N ASP A 91 -10.65 6.68 21.29
CA ASP A 91 -10.49 5.86 22.51
C ASP A 91 -10.44 4.34 22.26
N HIS A 92 -10.00 3.93 21.07
CA HIS A 92 -9.89 2.52 20.73
C HIS A 92 -8.78 1.80 21.52
N GLU A 93 -9.11 0.65 22.10
CA GLU A 93 -8.12 -0.21 22.78
C GLU A 93 -7.46 -1.22 21.82
N SER A 94 -8.04 -1.44 20.65
CA SER A 94 -7.52 -2.43 19.70
C SER A 94 -6.27 -1.97 18.94
N ASP A 95 -5.41 -2.95 18.63
CA ASP A 95 -4.17 -2.77 17.87
C ASP A 95 -4.43 -2.61 16.35
N ALA A 96 -5.15 -1.55 15.98
CA ALA A 96 -5.43 -1.22 14.58
C ALA A 96 -4.15 -0.92 13.78
N LYS A 97 -3.10 -0.43 14.45
CA LYS A 97 -1.79 -0.15 13.85
C LYS A 97 -1.11 -1.43 13.37
N GLY A 98 -1.06 -2.47 14.20
CA GLY A 98 -0.49 -3.77 13.83
C GLY A 98 -1.19 -4.37 12.61
N LEU A 99 -2.51 -4.24 12.53
CA LEU A 99 -3.28 -4.73 11.40
C LEU A 99 -2.93 -4.01 10.08
N LEU A 100 -2.84 -2.68 10.12
CA LEU A 100 -2.48 -1.89 8.95
C LEU A 100 -1.04 -2.12 8.51
N ILE A 101 -0.12 -2.43 9.43
CA ILE A 101 1.26 -2.83 9.06
C ILE A 101 1.24 -4.14 8.29
N VAL A 102 0.47 -5.13 8.73
CA VAL A 102 0.33 -6.40 7.99
C VAL A 102 -0.25 -6.14 6.60
N ASN A 103 -1.30 -5.31 6.50
CA ASN A 103 -1.86 -4.90 5.22
C ASN A 103 -0.80 -4.21 4.33
N ALA A 104 -0.01 -3.28 4.89
CA ALA A 104 1.08 -2.62 4.18
C ALA A 104 2.12 -3.62 3.65
N CYS A 105 2.54 -4.60 4.45
CA CYS A 105 3.47 -5.63 4.02
C CYS A 105 2.92 -6.46 2.85
N VAL A 106 1.63 -6.84 2.90
CA VAL A 106 0.98 -7.60 1.82
C VAL A 106 0.97 -6.78 0.52
N TRP A 107 0.53 -5.53 0.57
CA TRP A 107 0.50 -4.64 -0.60
C TRP A 107 1.89 -4.31 -1.13
N THR A 108 2.88 -4.16 -0.25
CA THR A 108 4.28 -3.96 -0.60
C THR A 108 4.82 -5.18 -1.36
N GLY A 109 4.51 -6.40 -0.90
CA GLY A 109 4.87 -7.63 -1.61
C GLY A 109 4.26 -7.68 -3.02
N PHE A 110 3.00 -7.27 -3.16
CA PHE A 110 2.33 -7.20 -4.47
C PHE A 110 3.00 -6.17 -5.40
N VAL A 111 3.31 -4.97 -4.89
CA VAL A 111 4.05 -3.94 -5.65
C VAL A 111 5.43 -4.43 -6.08
N LEU A 112 6.14 -5.18 -5.22
CA LEU A 112 7.45 -5.74 -5.57
C LEU A 112 7.33 -6.77 -6.69
N ILE A 113 6.40 -7.72 -6.58
CA ILE A 113 6.20 -8.76 -7.60
C ILE A 113 5.83 -8.13 -8.95
N THR A 114 4.87 -7.20 -8.95
CA THR A 114 4.44 -6.50 -10.16
C THR A 114 5.56 -5.62 -10.74
N GLY A 115 6.32 -4.92 -9.89
CA GLY A 115 7.48 -4.14 -10.30
C GLY A 115 8.57 -4.99 -10.94
N ILE A 116 8.89 -6.16 -10.38
CA ILE A 116 9.85 -7.09 -10.97
C ILE A 116 9.35 -7.59 -12.33
N LEU A 117 8.09 -8.03 -12.43
CA LEU A 117 7.50 -8.47 -13.70
C LEU A 117 7.53 -7.34 -14.75
N PHE A 118 7.28 -6.10 -14.35
CA PHE A 118 7.36 -4.95 -15.24
C PHE A 118 8.80 -4.75 -15.77
N LEU A 119 9.79 -4.78 -14.88
CA LEU A 119 11.20 -4.61 -15.25
C LEU A 119 11.74 -5.73 -16.14
N THR A 120 11.32 -6.99 -15.93
CA THR A 120 11.90 -8.15 -16.61
C THR A 120 11.12 -8.60 -17.84
N VAL A 121 9.82 -8.32 -17.92
CA VAL A 121 8.97 -8.76 -19.03
C VAL A 121 8.60 -7.58 -19.92
N PHE A 122 8.05 -6.51 -19.35
CA PHE A 122 7.48 -5.41 -20.14
C PHE A 122 8.55 -4.50 -20.74
N ILE A 123 9.57 -4.11 -19.96
CA ILE A 123 10.63 -3.23 -20.48
C ILE A 123 11.37 -3.88 -21.66
N PRO A 124 11.88 -5.13 -21.54
CA PRO A 124 12.56 -5.77 -22.66
C PRO A 124 11.66 -5.92 -23.89
N ALA A 125 10.37 -6.24 -23.71
CA ALA A 125 9.42 -6.37 -24.82
C ALA A 125 9.13 -5.05 -25.55
N LEU A 126 9.32 -3.90 -24.90
CA LEU A 126 9.15 -2.58 -25.51
C LEU A 126 10.43 -2.04 -26.16
N THR A 127 11.60 -2.57 -25.76
CA THR A 127 12.92 -2.12 -26.25
C THR A 127 13.58 -3.07 -27.23
N ALA A 128 13.04 -4.28 -27.39
CA ALA A 128 13.46 -5.28 -28.38
C ALA A 128 12.75 -5.04 -29.72
#